data_AF-A0A3S0K3D2-F1
#
_entry.id   AF-A0A3S0K3D2-F1
#
_cell.length_a   1.000
_cell.length_b   1.000
_cell.length_c   1.000
_cell.angle_alpha   90.00
_cell.angle_beta   90.00
_cell.angle_gamma   90.00
#
_symmetry.space_group_name_H-M   'P 1'
#
loop_
_entity.id
_entity.type
_entity.pdbx_description
1 polymer ?
#
loop_
_entity_poly.entity_id
_entity_poly.type
_entity_poly.pdbx_seq_one_letter_code
_entity_poly.pdbx_strand_id
1 'polypeptide(L)'
;MELRALQPCVIVAVEAVVSAGFPSPAGDYAEGRIDLTDTLVPHPSASFTLRISGHSMTGAGIHDGDLAIVDRSLTARHDDVVVAAVDGELLCKRLVIQRGRTRLAPDCDDRAYTAIDVTDHPGFAIWGVVTATIRFHRR
;
A
#
# COMPACT_ATOMS: atom_id res chain seq x y z
N MET A 1 -15.17 -2.70 23.80
CA MET A 1 -13.83 -2.90 23.22
C MET A 1 -13.17 -1.54 23.16
N GLU A 2 -12.44 -1.16 24.22
CA GLU A 2 -11.83 0.16 24.32
C GLU A 2 -10.64 0.25 23.36
N LEU A 3 -10.70 1.21 22.44
CA LEU A 3 -9.58 1.57 21.59
C LEU A 3 -8.60 2.38 22.44
N ARG A 4 -7.51 1.74 22.88
CA ARG A 4 -6.42 2.43 23.57
C ARG A 4 -5.71 3.32 22.56
N ALA A 5 -5.70 4.63 22.80
CA ALA A 5 -4.91 5.55 21.98
C ALA A 5 -3.44 5.14 22.06
N LEU A 6 -2.88 4.68 20.95
CA LEU A 6 -1.45 4.41 20.83
C LEU A 6 -0.75 5.76 20.75
N GLN A 7 0.27 5.97 21.58
CA GLN A 7 1.12 7.15 21.41
C GLN A 7 1.94 6.98 20.13
N PRO A 8 2.03 8.02 19.27
CA PRO A 8 2.85 7.96 18.07
C PRO A 8 4.31 7.67 18.45
N CYS A 9 4.92 6.74 17.74
CA CYS A 9 6.31 6.36 17.94
C CYS A 9 7.21 7.25 17.08
N VAL A 10 7.93 8.16 17.73
CA VAL A 10 8.94 9.00 17.07
C VAL A 10 10.26 8.24 17.06
N ILE A 11 10.81 8.01 15.87
CA ILE A 11 12.11 7.36 15.70
C ILE A 11 13.16 8.39 15.24
N VAL A 12 14.41 8.11 15.59
CA VAL A 12 15.54 8.91 15.07
C VAL A 12 15.64 8.65 13.57
N ALA A 13 15.60 9.72 12.79
CA ALA A 13 15.85 9.68 11.37
C ALA A 13 17.31 10.02 11.13
N VAL A 14 17.96 9.16 10.36
CA VAL A 14 19.26 9.49 9.78
C VAL A 14 18.96 9.82 8.32
N GLU A 15 19.19 11.06 7.89
CA GLU A 15 19.09 11.43 6.47
C GLU A 15 20.34 10.91 5.73
N ALA A 16 20.51 9.59 5.74
CA ALA A 16 21.52 8.89 4.98
C ALA A 16 20.84 7.92 4.01
N VAL A 17 21.12 8.08 2.71
CA VAL A 17 20.74 7.08 1.73
C VAL A 17 21.72 5.91 1.87
N VAL A 18 21.27 4.84 2.51
CA VAL A 18 22.03 3.59 2.57
C VAL A 18 21.86 2.90 1.22
N SER A 19 22.94 2.84 0.44
CA SER A 19 22.96 2.06 -0.79
C SER A 19 22.77 0.58 -0.45
N ALA A 20 21.93 -0.12 -1.20
CA ALA A 20 21.87 -1.58 -1.17
C ALA A 20 23.14 -2.23 -1.79
N GLY A 21 24.06 -1.41 -2.34
CA GLY A 21 25.37 -1.80 -2.88
C GLY A 21 26.55 -1.17 -2.12
N PHE A 22 27.68 -0.97 -2.80
CA PHE A 22 28.90 -0.43 -2.16
C PHE A 22 28.70 1.03 -1.70
N PRO A 23 28.84 1.34 -0.40
CA PRO A 23 28.68 2.70 0.09
C PRO A 23 29.89 3.56 -0.28
N SER A 24 29.65 4.76 -0.81
CA SER A 24 30.69 5.77 -0.93
C SER A 24 30.84 6.49 0.43
N PRO A 25 32.06 6.66 0.96
CA PRO A 25 32.29 7.07 2.35
C PRO A 25 32.12 8.57 2.65
N ALA A 26 31.67 9.37 1.68
CA ALA A 26 31.54 10.82 1.83
C ALA A 26 30.06 11.23 1.88
N GLY A 27 29.51 11.33 3.07
CA GLY A 27 28.20 11.94 3.31
C GLY A 27 28.14 12.50 4.71
N ASP A 28 28.00 13.83 4.81
CA ASP A 28 27.70 14.51 6.06
C ASP A 28 26.30 14.10 6.52
N TYR A 29 26.20 13.56 7.72
CA TYR A 29 24.96 13.07 8.30
C TYR A 29 24.18 14.22 8.93
N ALA A 30 23.03 14.58 8.37
CA ALA A 30 22.04 15.37 9.08
C ALA A 30 21.17 14.42 9.93
N GLU A 31 21.14 14.65 11.24
CA GLU A 31 20.24 13.95 12.16
C GLU A 31 18.87 14.67 12.19
N GLY A 32 17.81 13.94 11.85
CA GLY A 32 16.43 14.39 11.94
C GLY A 32 15.61 13.50 12.89
N ARG A 33 14.36 13.87 13.15
CA ARG A 33 13.37 12.96 13.75
C ARG A 33 12.29 12.69 12.72
N ILE A 34 11.92 11.42 12.54
CA ILE A 34 10.78 11.03 11.69
C ILE A 34 9.70 10.45 12.60
N ASP A 35 8.50 11.00 12.47
CA ASP A 35 7.28 10.33 12.91
C ASP A 35 6.74 9.50 11.75
N LEU A 36 6.78 8.19 11.90
CA LEU A 36 6.29 7.26 10.87
C LEU A 36 4.77 7.37 10.69
N THR A 37 4.05 7.76 11.73
CA THR A 37 2.59 7.95 11.66
C THR A 37 2.27 9.11 10.74
N ASP A 38 2.88 10.28 10.98
CA ASP A 38 2.67 11.46 10.13
C ASP A 38 3.16 11.24 8.69
N THR A 39 4.24 10.47 8.53
CA THR A 39 4.82 10.20 7.21
C THR A 39 3.98 9.25 6.37
N LEU A 40 3.47 8.18 6.98
CA LEU A 40 2.79 7.10 6.25
C LEU A 40 1.26 7.19 6.29
N VAL A 41 0.71 7.91 7.28
CA VAL A 41 -0.71 7.96 7.58
C VAL A 41 -1.18 9.43 7.64
N PRO A 42 -1.23 10.12 6.49
CA PRO A 42 -1.59 11.54 6.44
C PRO A 42 -3.02 11.82 6.93
N HIS A 43 -3.93 10.83 6.87
CA HIS A 43 -5.31 10.94 7.33
C HIS A 43 -5.66 9.87 8.39
N PRO A 44 -5.18 9.98 9.64
CA PRO A 44 -5.31 8.93 10.65
C PRO A 44 -6.74 8.42 10.92
N SER A 45 -7.74 9.30 10.81
CA SER A 45 -9.16 8.93 10.99
C SER A 45 -9.76 8.19 9.80
N ALA A 46 -9.12 8.29 8.62
CA ALA A 46 -9.57 7.68 7.37
C ALA A 46 -8.67 6.54 6.90
N SER A 47 -7.51 6.34 7.52
CA SER A 47 -6.56 5.30 7.16
C SER A 47 -6.68 4.06 8.04
N PHE A 48 -6.32 2.91 7.49
CA PHE A 48 -6.28 1.63 8.19
C PHE A 48 -5.24 0.72 7.55
N THR A 49 -4.85 -0.34 8.26
CA THR A 49 -3.83 -1.28 7.78
C THR A 49 -4.43 -2.66 7.51
N LEU A 50 -3.97 -3.32 6.45
CA LEU A 50 -4.30 -4.70 6.12
C LEU A 50 -3.04 -5.50 5.89
N ARG A 51 -3.07 -6.80 6.21
CA ARG A 51 -1.99 -7.72 5.82
C ARG A 51 -2.28 -8.28 4.44
N ILE A 52 -1.31 -8.15 3.54
CA ILE A 52 -1.38 -8.70 2.19
C ILE A 52 -1.24 -10.23 2.25
N SER A 53 -2.04 -10.89 1.42
CA SER A 53 -1.99 -12.33 1.18
C SER A 53 -1.91 -12.58 -0.32
N GLY A 54 -0.94 -13.39 -0.74
CA GLY A 54 -0.73 -13.78 -2.14
C GLY A 54 0.28 -12.92 -2.91
N HIS A 55 0.40 -13.20 -4.21
CA HIS A 55 1.51 -12.73 -5.04
C HIS A 55 1.10 -11.95 -6.29
N SER A 56 -0.16 -11.55 -6.40
CA SER A 56 -0.68 -10.89 -7.60
C SER A 56 -0.18 -9.47 -7.84
N MET A 57 0.59 -8.90 -6.91
CA MET A 57 1.03 -7.50 -6.93
C MET A 57 2.56 -7.36 -6.78
N THR A 58 3.32 -8.42 -7.05
CA THR A 58 4.78 -8.44 -6.89
C THR A 58 5.51 -7.47 -7.82
N GLY A 59 4.98 -7.20 -9.02
CA GLY A 59 5.46 -6.18 -9.94
C GLY A 59 5.34 -4.75 -9.37
N ALA A 60 4.36 -4.52 -8.49
CA ALA A 60 4.23 -3.28 -7.72
C ALA A 60 5.12 -3.24 -6.46
N GLY A 61 5.96 -4.26 -6.23
CA GLY A 61 6.76 -4.38 -5.01
C GLY A 61 5.97 -4.79 -3.77
N ILE A 62 4.73 -5.26 -3.94
CA ILE A 62 3.84 -5.71 -2.86
C ILE A 62 3.86 -7.23 -2.78
N HIS A 63 4.25 -7.78 -1.65
CA HIS A 63 4.43 -9.23 -1.48
C HIS A 63 3.57 -9.79 -0.35
N ASP A 64 3.43 -11.11 -0.36
CA ASP A 64 2.76 -11.86 0.69
C ASP A 64 3.35 -11.53 2.07
N GLY A 65 2.46 -11.25 3.02
CA GLY A 65 2.83 -10.90 4.40
C GLY A 65 3.14 -9.42 4.64
N ASP A 66 3.23 -8.59 3.60
CA ASP A 66 3.43 -7.14 3.77
C ASP A 66 2.23 -6.50 4.50
N LEU A 67 2.51 -5.45 5.28
CA LEU A 67 1.47 -4.62 5.88
C LEU A 67 1.19 -3.44 4.95
N ALA A 68 0.00 -3.41 4.34
CA ALA A 68 -0.45 -2.31 3.50
C ALA A 68 -1.15 -1.24 4.34
N ILE A 69 -0.84 0.01 4.05
CA ILE A 69 -1.52 1.20 4.58
C ILE A 69 -2.50 1.68 3.52
N VAL A 70 -3.76 1.77 3.92
CA VAL A 70 -4.89 2.07 3.03
C VAL A 70 -5.54 3.36 3.51
N ASP A 71 -5.74 4.30 2.59
CA ASP A 71 -6.40 5.57 2.85
C ASP A 71 -7.76 5.62 2.12
N ARG A 72 -8.83 5.83 2.89
CA ARG A 72 -10.22 5.89 2.40
C ARG A 72 -10.65 7.29 1.99
N SER A 73 -9.89 8.32 2.39
CA SER A 73 -10.18 9.71 2.04
C SER A 73 -9.78 10.04 0.61
N LEU A 74 -8.86 9.25 0.04
CA LEU A 74 -8.39 9.43 -1.32
C LEU A 74 -9.40 8.90 -2.33
N THR A 75 -9.67 9.72 -3.35
CA THR A 75 -10.43 9.27 -4.53
C THR A 75 -9.50 8.46 -5.43
N ALA A 76 -9.77 7.17 -5.60
CA ALA A 76 -8.98 6.28 -6.44
C ALA A 76 -8.98 6.71 -7.90
N ARG A 77 -7.81 6.65 -8.53
CA ARG A 77 -7.55 7.07 -9.92
C ARG A 77 -7.05 5.90 -10.74
N HIS A 78 -7.03 6.10 -12.05
CA HIS A 78 -6.38 5.15 -12.94
C HIS A 78 -4.94 4.95 -12.51
N ASP A 79 -4.54 3.68 -12.43
CA ASP A 79 -3.21 3.20 -12.08
C ASP A 79 -2.87 3.24 -10.58
N ASP A 80 -3.82 3.60 -9.72
CA ASP A 80 -3.67 3.43 -8.29
C ASP A 80 -3.75 1.95 -7.90
N VAL A 81 -2.97 1.55 -6.89
CA VAL A 81 -3.21 0.30 -6.18
C VAL A 81 -4.32 0.52 -5.16
N VAL A 82 -5.37 -0.29 -5.24
CA VAL A 82 -6.55 -0.14 -4.39
C VAL A 82 -6.85 -1.42 -3.64
N VAL A 83 -7.49 -1.26 -2.49
CA VAL A 83 -8.25 -2.32 -1.85
C VAL A 83 -9.70 -2.16 -2.30
N ALA A 84 -10.21 -3.18 -2.97
CA ALA A 84 -11.58 -3.23 -3.45
C ALA A 84 -12.30 -4.47 -2.91
N ALA A 85 -13.57 -4.33 -2.56
CA ALA A 85 -14.46 -5.45 -2.35
C ALA A 85 -15.12 -5.85 -3.67
N VAL A 86 -15.09 -7.14 -3.99
CA VAL A 86 -15.86 -7.76 -5.08
C VAL A 86 -16.62 -8.93 -4.48
N ASP A 87 -17.94 -8.87 -4.50
CA ASP A 87 -18.83 -9.91 -3.92
C ASP A 87 -18.52 -10.24 -2.45
N GLY A 88 -18.09 -9.23 -1.69
CA GLY A 88 -17.74 -9.34 -0.28
C GLY A 88 -16.29 -9.77 0.00
N GLU A 89 -15.50 -10.11 -1.03
CA GLU A 89 -14.09 -10.45 -0.89
C GLU A 89 -13.19 -9.24 -1.12
N LEU A 90 -12.23 -9.02 -0.22
CA LEU A 90 -11.26 -7.93 -0.35
C LEU A 90 -10.08 -8.33 -1.22
N LEU A 91 -9.83 -7.54 -2.25
CA LEU A 91 -8.75 -7.73 -3.21
C LEU A 91 -7.85 -6.50 -3.24
N CYS A 92 -6.54 -6.73 -3.20
CA CYS A 92 -5.54 -5.72 -3.53
C CYS A 92 -5.17 -5.87 -5.00
N LYS A 93 -5.45 -4.84 -5.80
CA LYS A 93 -5.25 -4.84 -7.27
C LYS A 93 -4.96 -3.44 -7.79
N ARG A 94 -4.38 -3.35 -8.98
CA ARG A 94 -4.20 -2.11 -9.73
C ARG A 94 -5.50 -1.72 -10.43
N LEU A 95 -5.95 -0.49 -10.23
CA LEU A 95 -7.17 0.04 -10.81
C LEU A 95 -6.94 0.52 -12.25
N VAL A 96 -7.53 -0.16 -13.23
CA VAL A 96 -7.37 0.17 -14.65
C VAL A 96 -8.69 0.74 -15.18
N ILE A 97 -8.73 2.04 -15.44
CA ILE A 97 -9.89 2.74 -16.00
C ILE A 97 -9.55 3.15 -17.43
N GLN A 98 -10.17 2.49 -18.42
CA GLN A 98 -9.87 2.72 -19.83
C GLN A 98 -11.14 2.59 -20.69
N ARG A 99 -11.43 3.61 -21.51
CA ARG A 99 -12.54 3.62 -22.48
C ARG A 99 -13.89 3.25 -21.84
N GLY A 100 -14.17 3.79 -20.65
CA GLY A 100 -15.41 3.52 -19.91
C GLY A 100 -15.47 2.17 -19.22
N ARG A 101 -14.40 1.36 -19.27
CA ARG A 101 -14.31 0.11 -18.52
C ARG A 101 -13.42 0.27 -17.29
N THR A 102 -13.82 -0.40 -16.22
CA THR A 102 -13.08 -0.44 -14.95
C THR A 102 -12.68 -1.88 -14.68
N ARG A 103 -11.38 -2.10 -14.49
CA ARG A 103 -10.81 -3.43 -14.24
C ARG A 103 -9.88 -3.39 -13.04
N LEU A 104 -9.84 -4.49 -12.31
CA LEU A 104 -8.85 -4.75 -11.27
C LEU A 104 -7.79 -5.68 -11.86
N ALA A 105 -6.63 -5.13 -12.16
CA ALA A 105 -5.53 -5.86 -12.78
C ALA A 105 -4.54 -6.36 -11.71
N PRO A 106 -4.00 -7.57 -11.84
CA PRO A 106 -2.78 -7.93 -11.14
C PRO A 106 -1.61 -7.14 -11.71
N ASP A 107 -0.55 -7.03 -10.92
CA ASP A 107 0.73 -6.45 -11.29
C ASP A 107 1.82 -7.49 -10.99
N CYS A 108 1.97 -8.47 -11.88
CA CYS A 108 2.96 -9.54 -11.81
C CYS A 108 3.06 -10.26 -13.18
N ASP A 109 4.17 -10.97 -13.42
CA ASP A 109 4.39 -11.74 -14.65
C ASP A 109 3.69 -13.12 -14.67
N ASP A 110 3.06 -13.50 -13.56
CA ASP A 110 2.38 -14.79 -13.44
C ASP A 110 1.01 -14.79 -14.13
N ARG A 111 0.88 -15.65 -15.15
CA ARG A 111 -0.33 -15.81 -15.98
C ARG A 111 -1.51 -16.41 -15.22
N ALA A 112 -1.29 -16.99 -14.04
CA ALA A 112 -2.36 -17.50 -13.19
C ALA A 112 -3.28 -16.36 -12.68
N TYR A 113 -2.76 -15.13 -12.58
CA TYR A 113 -3.56 -13.97 -12.19
C TYR A 113 -4.09 -13.25 -13.43
N THR A 114 -5.40 -13.07 -13.49
CA THR A 114 -6.08 -12.37 -14.58
C THR A 114 -6.76 -11.10 -14.08
N ALA A 115 -6.94 -10.13 -14.98
CA ALA A 115 -7.68 -8.92 -14.66
C ALA A 115 -9.17 -9.24 -14.50
N ILE A 116 -9.79 -8.67 -13.47
CA ILE A 116 -11.22 -8.81 -13.18
C ILE A 116 -11.93 -7.58 -13.75
N ASP A 117 -12.90 -7.78 -14.63
CA ASP A 117 -13.76 -6.70 -15.10
C ASP A 117 -14.83 -6.42 -14.05
N VAL A 118 -14.86 -5.19 -13.55
CA VAL A 118 -15.81 -4.73 -12.52
C VAL A 118 -16.68 -3.59 -13.05
N THR A 119 -16.72 -3.41 -14.38
CA THR A 119 -17.57 -2.41 -15.04
C THR A 119 -19.04 -2.71 -14.70
N ASP A 120 -19.72 -1.71 -14.13
CA ASP A 120 -21.12 -1.81 -13.68
C ASP A 120 -21.43 -2.98 -12.73
N HIS A 121 -20.41 -3.51 -12.04
CA HIS A 121 -20.56 -4.66 -11.16
C HIS A 121 -21.22 -4.25 -9.83
N PRO A 122 -22.41 -4.77 -9.47
CA PRO A 122 -23.16 -4.30 -8.31
C PRO A 122 -22.48 -4.63 -6.97
N GLY A 123 -21.68 -5.70 -6.93
CA GLY A 123 -20.88 -6.11 -5.77
C GLY A 123 -19.50 -5.45 -5.67
N PHE A 124 -19.18 -4.49 -6.54
CA PHE A 124 -17.88 -3.81 -6.55
C PHE A 124 -17.92 -2.52 -5.73
N ALA A 125 -16.97 -2.39 -4.79
CA ALA A 125 -16.76 -1.16 -4.05
C ALA A 125 -15.28 -0.95 -3.75
N ILE A 126 -14.77 0.27 -3.96
CA ILE A 126 -13.42 0.63 -3.53
C ILE A 126 -13.46 0.97 -2.05
N TRP A 127 -12.64 0.28 -1.26
CA TRP A 127 -12.50 0.58 0.17
C TRP A 127 -11.51 1.70 0.41
N GLY A 128 -10.42 1.74 -0.35
CA GLY A 128 -9.43 2.82 -0.28
C GLY A 128 -8.22 2.58 -1.18
N VAL A 129 -7.34 3.57 -1.21
CA VAL A 129 -6.09 3.56 -1.99
C VAL A 129 -4.94 3.10 -1.10
N VAL A 130 -4.11 2.19 -1.61
CA VAL A 130 -2.89 1.76 -0.92
C VAL A 130 -1.82 2.84 -1.12
N THR A 131 -1.41 3.48 -0.03
CA THR A 131 -0.42 4.57 -0.06
C THR A 131 1.01 4.07 0.19
N ALA A 132 1.15 3.00 0.98
CA ALA A 132 2.44 2.41 1.31
C ALA A 132 2.30 0.94 1.72
N THR A 133 3.40 0.19 1.62
CA THR A 133 3.54 -1.15 2.20
C THR A 133 4.79 -1.23 3.07
N ILE A 134 4.70 -1.97 4.18
CA ILE A 134 5.81 -2.21 5.10
C ILE A 134 6.12 -3.70 5.08
N ARG A 135 7.39 -4.02 4.76
CA ARG A 135 7.91 -5.39 4.85
C ARG A 135 8.81 -5.56 6.07
N PHE A 136 8.48 -6.53 6.91
CA PHE A 136 9.31 -6.91 8.04
C PHE A 136 10.30 -8.00 7.62
N HIS A 137 11.59 -7.71 7.71
CA HIS A 137 12.65 -8.66 7.34
C HIS A 137 13.10 -9.55 8.50
N ARG A 138 12.85 -9.14 9.74
CA ARG A 138 13.17 -9.89 10.95
C ARG A 138 11.87 -10.33 11.63
N ARG A 139 11.79 -11.62 11.96
CA ARG A 139 10.73 -12.19 12.81
C ARG A 139 11.18 -12.22 14.26
#